data_AF-A0A7S1WVK4-F1
#
_entry.id   AF-A0A7S1WVK4-F1
#
_cell.length_a   1.000
_cell.length_b   1.000
_cell.length_c   1.000
_cell.angle_alpha   90.00
_cell.angle_beta   90.00
_cell.angle_gamma   90.00
#
_symmetry.space_group_name_H-M   'P 1'
#
loop_
_entity.id
_entity.type
_entity.pdbx_description
1 polymer ?
#
loop_
_entity_poly.entity_id
_entity_poly.type
_entity_poly.pdbx_seq_one_letter_code
_entity_poly.pdbx_strand_id
1 'polypeptide(L)'
;AVSKVVRCSRAGRPAKRADTSSDRFPEGDVEGKLSFELDYDILIYAVGAQTNDFNCPGVKEHAFFFKEAPDARKVREKISDLFERASLPNVSDEEKEALLSFVVVGGGPTGVEVA
;
A
#
# COMPACT_ATOMS: atom_id res chain seq x y z
N ALA A 1 26.89 21.64 24.08
CA ALA A 1 26.51 21.07 22.77
C ALA A 1 24.99 21.16 22.66
N VAL A 2 24.44 21.64 21.55
CA VAL A 2 22.98 21.64 21.34
C VAL A 2 22.59 20.24 20.90
N SER A 3 21.90 19.48 21.76
CA SER A 3 21.29 18.21 21.35
C SER A 3 20.21 18.49 20.31
N LYS A 4 20.27 17.79 19.18
CA LYS A 4 19.23 17.86 18.15
C LYS A 4 18.26 16.71 18.41
N VAL A 5 16.96 17.03 18.42
CA VAL A 5 15.90 16.10 18.81
C VAL A 5 14.91 15.96 17.67
N VAL A 6 14.59 14.72 17.29
CA VAL A 6 13.46 14.42 16.39
C VAL A 6 12.30 13.91 17.22
N ARG A 7 11.13 14.52 17.03
CA ARG A 7 9.87 14.00 17.59
C ARG A 7 9.29 12.97 16.64
N CYS A 8 9.37 11.70 17.02
CA CYS A 8 8.77 10.58 16.32
C CYS A 8 7.30 10.46 16.72
N SER A 9 6.43 10.19 15.76
CA SER A 9 5.04 9.83 16.04
C SER A 9 4.59 8.76 15.04
N ARG A 10 3.66 7.90 15.45
CA ARG A 10 3.10 6.87 14.56
C ARG A 10 2.40 7.54 13.37
N ALA A 11 2.93 7.33 12.16
CA ALA A 11 2.23 7.67 10.92
C ALA A 11 0.93 6.86 10.85
N GLY A 12 -0.21 7.52 10.61
CA GLY A 12 -1.56 6.94 10.72
C GLY A 12 -1.89 5.86 9.68
N ARG A 13 -1.23 4.69 9.74
CA ARG A 13 -1.70 3.47 9.07
C ARG A 13 -2.65 2.69 10.01
N PRO A 14 -3.81 2.21 9.55
CA PRO A 14 -4.61 1.26 10.31
C PRO A 14 -3.83 -0.06 10.43
N ALA A 15 -3.78 -0.61 11.64
CA ALA A 15 -3.03 -1.82 11.94
C ALA A 15 -3.52 -3.01 11.10
N LYS A 16 -2.62 -3.65 10.35
CA LYS A 16 -2.80 -5.05 9.93
C LYS A 16 -1.57 -5.85 10.33
N ARG A 17 -1.86 -7.05 10.83
CA ARG A 17 -1.08 -7.95 11.69
C ARG A 17 0.37 -8.22 11.22
N ALA A 18 1.20 -8.46 12.23
CA ALA A 18 2.63 -8.68 12.20
C ALA A 18 3.01 -10.12 11.82
N ASP A 19 4.09 -10.22 11.03
CA ASP A 19 4.90 -11.42 10.89
C ASP A 19 6.33 -11.08 11.35
N THR A 20 6.88 -11.97 12.17
CA THR A 20 8.02 -11.87 13.09
C THR A 20 9.41 -11.74 12.45
N SER A 21 10.28 -10.89 13.01
CA SER A 21 11.59 -11.31 13.59
C SER A 21 12.37 -10.15 14.24
N SER A 22 12.68 -10.36 15.52
CA SER A 22 13.78 -9.79 16.34
C SER A 22 14.21 -8.33 16.12
N ASP A 23 13.39 -7.38 16.56
CA ASP A 23 13.81 -6.25 17.38
C ASP A 23 12.56 -5.76 18.13
N ARG A 24 12.48 -6.11 19.42
CA ARG A 24 11.26 -5.94 20.23
C ARG A 24 11.01 -4.45 20.51
N PHE A 25 10.24 -3.80 19.64
CA PHE A 25 9.37 -2.70 20.06
C PHE A 25 8.18 -3.29 20.84
N PRO A 26 7.74 -2.70 21.96
CA PRO A 26 6.63 -3.22 22.73
C PRO A 26 5.34 -3.13 21.90
N GLU A 27 4.86 -4.28 21.40
CA GLU A 27 3.55 -4.47 20.77
C GLU A 27 2.45 -4.51 21.84
N GLY A 28 2.28 -3.39 22.54
CA GLY A 28 1.05 -3.12 23.28
C GLY A 28 0.05 -2.40 22.38
N ASP A 29 -1.20 -2.85 22.35
CA ASP A 29 -2.33 -2.04 21.91
C ASP A 29 -2.48 -0.83 22.85
N VAL A 30 -1.70 0.22 22.59
CA VAL A 30 -1.86 1.52 23.21
C VAL A 30 -2.67 2.37 22.25
N GLU A 31 -3.93 2.55 22.60
CA GLU A 31 -4.93 3.45 22.00
C GLU A 31 -4.57 4.94 22.19
N GLY A 32 -3.28 5.26 22.31
CA GLY A 32 -2.72 6.58 22.49
C GLY A 32 -1.73 6.90 21.39
N LYS A 33 -1.63 8.19 21.01
CA LYS A 33 -0.55 8.72 20.16
C LYS A 33 0.81 8.33 20.77
N LEU A 34 1.38 7.23 20.31
CA LEU A 34 2.77 6.89 20.57
C LEU A 34 3.64 7.95 19.89
N SER A 35 4.08 8.92 20.68
CA SER A 35 5.11 9.87 20.28
C SER A 35 6.27 9.81 21.27
N PHE A 36 7.48 9.74 20.75
CA PHE A 36 8.70 9.76 21.54
C PHE A 36 9.71 10.70 20.90
N GLU A 37 10.67 11.16 21.69
CA GLU A 37 11.75 12.02 21.24
C GLU A 37 13.04 11.20 21.11
N LEU A 38 13.81 11.45 20.06
CA LEU A 38 15.07 10.78 19.79
C LEU A 38 16.16 11.82 19.57
N ASP A 39 17.18 11.78 20.43
CA ASP A 39 18.38 12.59 20.30
C ASP A 39 19.30 12.01 19.21
N TYR A 40 19.96 12.89 18.45
CA TYR A 40 20.90 12.49 17.42
C TYR A 40 22.01 13.53 17.20
N ASP A 41 23.17 13.07 16.76
CA ASP A 41 24.26 13.95 16.29
C ASP A 41 24.11 14.24 14.79
N ILE A 42 23.80 13.18 14.02
CA ILE A 42 23.57 13.23 12.57
C ILE A 42 22.26 12.48 12.27
N LEU A 43 21.37 13.11 11.49
CA LEU A 43 20.13 12.52 11.02
C LEU A 43 20.19 12.29 9.51
N ILE A 44 19.92 11.06 9.08
CA ILE A 44 19.70 10.71 7.68
C ILE A 44 18.23 10.39 7.49
N TYR A 45 17.56 11.15 6.61
CA TYR A 45 16.13 11.01 6.37
C TYR A 45 15.87 10.32 5.02
N ALA A 46 15.39 9.08 5.07
CA ALA A 46 15.20 8.23 3.89
C ALA A 46 13.85 7.49 3.90
N VAL A 47 12.77 8.16 4.32
CA VAL A 47 11.42 7.55 4.45
C VAL A 47 10.74 7.26 3.12
N GLY A 48 11.32 7.70 1.99
CA GLY A 48 10.74 7.55 0.66
C GLY A 48 9.57 8.50 0.40
N ALA A 49 8.66 8.07 -0.49
CA ALA A 49 7.50 8.83 -0.93
C ALA A 49 6.25 7.94 -0.98
N GLN A 50 5.07 8.54 -0.82
CA GLN A 50 3.77 7.88 -0.93
C GLN A 50 3.20 7.99 -2.35
N THR A 51 2.24 7.13 -2.68
CA THR A 51 1.48 7.25 -3.93
C THR A 51 0.62 8.51 -3.89
N ASN A 52 0.55 9.19 -5.03
CA ASN A 52 -0.28 10.38 -5.21
C ASN A 52 -1.44 10.01 -6.13
N ASP A 53 -2.66 10.17 -5.64
CA ASP A 53 -3.89 9.97 -6.39
C ASP A 53 -4.35 11.25 -7.12
N PHE A 54 -3.59 12.34 -6.97
CA PHE A 54 -3.90 13.67 -7.51
C PHE A 54 -5.28 14.18 -7.10
N ASN A 55 -5.82 13.65 -6.00
CA ASN A 55 -7.16 13.95 -5.52
C ASN A 55 -8.26 13.62 -6.55
N CYS A 56 -7.99 12.67 -7.45
CA CYS A 56 -8.94 12.18 -8.44
C CYS A 56 -10.04 11.35 -7.74
N PRO A 57 -11.33 11.74 -7.87
CA PRO A 57 -12.42 11.04 -7.20
C PRO A 57 -12.47 9.55 -7.59
N GLY A 58 -12.63 8.66 -6.60
CA GLY A 58 -12.79 7.22 -6.83
C GLY A 58 -11.47 6.44 -6.89
N VAL A 59 -10.31 7.09 -7.00
CA VAL A 59 -9.02 6.37 -7.09
C VAL A 59 -8.69 5.64 -5.79
N LYS A 60 -8.94 6.26 -4.63
CA LYS A 60 -8.65 5.60 -3.34
C LYS A 60 -9.57 4.42 -3.06
N GLU A 61 -10.78 4.46 -3.59
CA GLU A 61 -11.84 3.49 -3.33
C GLU A 61 -11.81 2.31 -4.31
N HIS A 62 -11.44 2.56 -5.58
CA HIS A 62 -11.58 1.59 -6.67
C HIS A 62 -10.26 1.15 -7.30
N ALA A 63 -9.19 1.94 -7.21
CA ALA A 63 -7.92 1.60 -7.84
C ALA A 63 -7.02 0.80 -6.90
N PHE A 64 -6.15 -0.01 -7.51
CA PHE A 64 -5.05 -0.66 -6.81
C PHE A 64 -3.78 0.16 -7.03
N PHE A 65 -3.11 0.55 -5.95
CA PHE A 65 -1.75 1.06 -6.03
C PHE A 65 -0.76 -0.08 -6.25
N PHE A 66 0.46 0.24 -6.66
CA PHE A 66 1.53 -0.74 -6.89
C PHE A 66 2.85 -0.22 -6.32
N LYS A 67 2.90 -0.02 -5.00
CA LYS A 67 4.05 0.62 -4.31
C LYS A 67 4.79 -0.34 -3.40
N GLU A 68 4.07 -1.12 -2.60
CA GLU A 68 4.66 -2.09 -1.67
C GLU A 68 4.29 -3.53 -2.07
N ALA A 69 5.02 -4.52 -1.55
CA ALA A 69 4.78 -5.94 -1.83
C ALA A 69 3.34 -6.42 -1.53
N PRO A 70 2.65 -5.95 -0.45
CA PRO A 70 1.25 -6.30 -0.22
C PRO A 70 0.31 -5.82 -1.33
N ASP A 71 0.65 -4.73 -2.02
CA ASP A 71 -0.17 -4.22 -3.11
C ASP A 71 -0.10 -5.13 -4.33
N ALA A 72 1.09 -5.62 -4.67
CA ALA A 72 1.27 -6.61 -5.73
C ALA A 72 0.48 -7.91 -5.46
N ARG A 73 0.45 -8.36 -4.20
CA ARG A 73 -0.37 -9.52 -3.80
C ARG A 73 -1.85 -9.29 -4.05
N LYS A 74 -2.38 -8.12 -3.64
CA LYS A 74 -3.80 -7.77 -3.86
C LYS A 74 -4.16 -7.73 -5.35
N VAL A 75 -3.30 -7.15 -6.19
CA VAL A 75 -3.51 -7.11 -7.64
C VAL A 75 -3.56 -8.52 -8.20
N ARG A 76 -2.61 -9.38 -7.85
CA ARG A 76 -2.58 -10.78 -8.29
C ARG A 76 -3.84 -11.54 -7.85
N GLU A 77 -4.21 -11.45 -6.58
CA GLU A 77 -5.41 -12.08 -6.03
C GLU A 77 -6.66 -11.60 -6.78
N LYS A 78 -6.75 -10.30 -7.06
CA LYS A 78 -7.89 -9.74 -7.78
C LYS A 78 -7.97 -10.24 -9.22
N ILE A 79 -6.84 -10.31 -9.92
CA ILE A 79 -6.78 -10.83 -11.28
C ILE A 79 -7.22 -12.30 -11.30
N SER A 80 -6.73 -13.13 -10.37
CA SER A 80 -7.16 -14.53 -10.27
C SER A 80 -8.66 -14.66 -10.01
N ASP A 81 -9.23 -13.90 -9.08
CA ASP A 81 -10.68 -13.84 -8.82
C ASP A 81 -11.48 -13.48 -10.08
N LEU A 82 -11.00 -12.51 -10.87
CA LEU A 82 -11.67 -12.10 -12.11
C LEU A 82 -11.66 -13.21 -13.17
N PHE A 83 -10.54 -13.93 -13.33
CA PHE A 83 -10.47 -15.08 -14.23
C PHE A 83 -11.39 -16.22 -13.80
N GLU A 84 -11.41 -16.55 -12.51
CA GLU A 84 -12.30 -17.57 -11.96
C GLU A 84 -13.77 -17.22 -12.22
N ARG A 85 -14.16 -15.96 -11.96
CA ARG A 85 -15.52 -15.48 -12.21
C ARG A 85 -15.89 -15.50 -13.69
N ALA A 86 -15.00 -15.06 -14.58
CA ALA A 86 -15.23 -15.06 -16.01
C ALA A 86 -15.37 -16.48 -16.60
N SER A 87 -14.81 -17.50 -15.92
CA SER A 87 -14.89 -18.90 -16.34
C SER A 87 -16.23 -19.59 -16.00
N LEU A 88 -17.11 -18.94 -15.23
CA LEU A 88 -18.38 -19.52 -14.83
C LEU A 88 -19.34 -19.68 -16.03
N PRO A 89 -20.14 -20.77 -16.08
CA PRO A 89 -20.94 -21.12 -17.25
C PRO A 89 -22.13 -20.18 -17.52
N ASN A 90 -22.51 -19.36 -16.55
CA ASN A 90 -23.68 -18.48 -16.58
C ASN A 90 -23.34 -16.99 -16.76
N VAL A 91 -22.10 -16.69 -17.16
CA VAL A 91 -21.64 -15.31 -17.40
C VAL A 91 -21.77 -14.99 -18.87
N SER A 92 -22.42 -13.87 -19.20
CA SER A 92 -22.59 -13.44 -20.59
C SER A 92 -21.25 -13.02 -21.20
N ASP A 93 -21.18 -12.95 -22.54
CA ASP A 93 -19.93 -12.55 -23.19
C ASP A 93 -19.61 -11.06 -22.92
N GLU A 94 -20.63 -10.21 -22.77
CA GLU A 94 -20.47 -8.81 -22.35
C GLU A 94 -19.92 -8.71 -20.92
N GLU A 95 -20.39 -9.56 -20.01
CA GLU A 95 -19.88 -9.60 -18.63
C GLU A 95 -18.44 -10.12 -18.57
N LYS A 96 -18.08 -11.10 -19.40
CA LYS A 96 -16.69 -11.58 -19.50
C LYS A 96 -15.75 -10.48 -20.00
N GLU A 97 -16.17 -9.74 -21.02
CA GLU A 97 -15.38 -8.61 -21.54
C GLU A 97 -15.16 -7.55 -20.46
N ALA A 98 -16.19 -7.23 -19.67
CA ALA A 98 -16.07 -6.31 -18.55
C ALA A 98 -15.16 -6.84 -17.42
N LEU A 99 -15.26 -8.12 -17.07
CA LEU A 99 -14.44 -8.74 -16.01
C LEU A 99 -12.95 -8.84 -16.38
N LEU A 100 -12.65 -9.03 -17.67
CA LEU A 100 -11.29 -9.20 -18.18
C LEU A 100 -10.71 -7.92 -18.78
N SER A 101 -11.35 -6.77 -18.53
CA SER A 101 -10.83 -5.46 -18.90
C SER A 101 -9.92 -4.92 -17.80
N PHE A 102 -8.64 -4.70 -18.13
CA PHE A 102 -7.65 -4.16 -17.22
C PHE A 102 -7.18 -2.79 -17.70
N VAL A 103 -7.06 -1.85 -16.76
CA VAL A 103 -6.58 -0.48 -17.05
C VAL A 103 -5.40 -0.18 -16.14
N VAL A 104 -4.24 0.09 -16.76
CA VAL A 104 -3.04 0.54 -16.08
C VAL A 104 -2.88 2.04 -16.28
N VAL A 105 -2.86 2.80 -15.18
CA VAL A 105 -2.76 4.26 -15.21
C VAL A 105 -1.31 4.69 -14.98
N GLY A 106 -0.70 5.26 -16.02
CA GLY A 106 0.64 5.84 -15.98
C GLY A 106 1.63 5.08 -16.88
N GLY A 107 2.21 5.78 -17.86
CA GLY A 107 3.19 5.22 -18.81
C GLY A 107 4.64 5.31 -18.36
N GLY A 108 4.89 5.43 -17.05
CA GLY A 108 6.25 5.37 -16.50
C GLY A 108 6.79 3.94 -16.48
N PRO A 109 8.07 3.72 -16.12
CA PRO A 109 8.69 2.40 -16.13
C PRO A 109 7.87 1.35 -15.37
N THR A 110 7.39 1.68 -14.17
CA THR A 110 6.54 0.78 -13.36
C THR A 110 5.24 0.42 -14.07
N GLY A 111 4.57 1.36 -14.72
CA GLY A 111 3.30 1.07 -15.40
C GLY A 111 3.51 0.22 -16.66
N VAL A 112 4.59 0.48 -17.40
CA VAL A 112 4.96 -0.31 -18.57
C VAL A 112 5.34 -1.75 -18.20
N GLU A 113 6.05 -1.96 -17.09
CA GLU A 113 6.43 -3.31 -16.65
C GLU A 113 5.24 -4.11 -16.07
N VAL A 114 4.18 -3.43 -15.64
CA VAL A 114 2.98 -4.07 -15.08
C VAL A 114 1.95 -4.43 -16.17
N ALA A 115 1.87 -3.65 -17.25
CA ALA A 115 0.94 -3.86 -18.36
C ALA A 115 1.33 -5.06 -19.23
#